data_AF-A0A1H6E386-F1
#
_entry.id   AF-A0A1H6E386-F1
#
_cell.length_a   1.000
_cell.length_b   1.000
_cell.length_c   1.000
_cell.angle_alpha   90.00
_cell.angle_beta   90.00
_cell.angle_gamma   90.00
#
_symmetry.space_group_name_H-M   'P 1'
#
loop_
_entity.id
_entity.type
_entity.pdbx_description
1 polymer ?
#
loop_
_entity_poly.entity_id
_entity_poly.type
_entity_poly.pdbx_seq_one_letter_code
_entity_poly.pdbx_strand_id
1 'polypeptide(L)' 'MRRARFPVVPGHEITGTVAALGSGVPGLSVGDPVGARFLYDSCGHCDHCVSGDQILCPAKRGGRRVITFC' A
#
# COMPACT_ATOMS: atom_id res chain seq x y z
N MET A 1 20.17 -11.29 13.09
CA MET A 1 19.51 -10.21 12.33
C MET A 1 19.83 -10.38 10.85
N ARG A 2 18.82 -10.56 9.99
CA ARG A 2 19.04 -10.61 8.54
C ARG A 2 19.19 -9.17 8.02
N ARG A 3 20.23 -8.92 7.22
CA ARG A 3 20.46 -7.62 6.58
C ARG A 3 19.35 -7.33 5.55
N ALA A 4 19.09 -6.04 5.31
CA ALA A 4 18.20 -5.61 4.24
C ALA A 4 18.67 -6.15 2.87
N ARG A 5 17.73 -6.48 1.99
CA ARG A 5 18.03 -6.90 0.61
C ARG A 5 18.17 -5.64 -0.24
N PHE A 6 19.33 -5.44 -0.84
CA PHE A 6 19.60 -4.32 -1.75
C PHE A 6 19.35 -4.73 -3.22
N PRO A 7 19.01 -3.77 -4.09
CA PRO A 7 18.74 -2.36 -3.81
C PRO A 7 17.42 -2.17 -3.05
N VAL A 8 17.38 -1.21 -2.12
CA VAL A 8 16.17 -0.87 -1.34
C VAL A 8 15.95 0.64 -1.38
N VAL A 9 14.71 1.05 -1.60
CA VAL A 9 14.25 2.43 -1.44
C VAL A 9 13.42 2.47 -0.15
N PRO A 10 13.94 3.08 0.94
CA PRO A 10 13.21 3.16 2.20
C PRO A 10 12.11 4.23 2.14
N GLY A 11 11.17 4.15 3.10
CA GLY A 11 10.05 5.07 3.24
C GLY A 11 8.75 4.31 3.50
N HIS A 12 8.09 4.59 4.63
CA HIS A 12 6.83 3.96 5.02
C HIS A 12 5.78 4.94 5.59
N GLU A 13 6.07 6.23 5.47
CA GLU A 13 5.21 7.36 5.82
C GLU A 13 5.04 8.20 4.56
N ILE A 14 4.12 7.78 3.68
CA ILE A 14 4.01 8.33 2.34
C ILE A 14 2.80 9.25 2.27
N THR A 15 3.01 10.47 1.76
CA THR A 15 1.95 11.43 1.42
C THR A 15 2.20 11.99 0.03
N GLY A 16 1.15 12.47 -0.63
CA GLY A 16 1.26 13.06 -1.96
C GLY A 16 -0.09 13.50 -2.52
N THR A 17 -0.11 13.74 -3.83
CA THR A 17 -1.30 14.15 -4.57
C THR A 17 -1.55 13.16 -5.71
N VAL A 18 -2.82 12.79 -5.93
CA VAL A 18 -3.21 11.89 -7.03
C VAL A 18 -2.85 12.52 -8.37
N ALA A 19 -1.92 11.89 -9.10
CA ALA A 19 -1.49 12.35 -10.43
C ALA A 19 -2.28 11.67 -11.56
N ALA A 20 -2.74 10.43 -11.35
CA ALA A 20 -3.54 9.64 -12.28
C ALA A 20 -4.40 8.64 -11.48
N LEU A 21 -5.36 8.03 -12.16
CA LEU A 21 -6.23 7.01 -11.61
C LEU A 21 -6.41 5.86 -12.60
N GLY A 22 -6.38 4.63 -12.10
CA GLY A 22 -6.80 3.45 -12.86
C GLY A 22 -8.32 3.43 -13.11
N SER A 23 -8.73 2.65 -14.11
CA SER A 23 -10.15 2.44 -14.42
C SER A 23 -10.89 1.80 -13.25
N GLY A 24 -12.03 2.40 -12.86
CA GLY A 24 -12.89 1.84 -11.82
C GLY A 24 -12.47 2.14 -10.38
N VAL A 25 -11.54 3.09 -10.15
CA VAL A 25 -11.26 3.62 -8.81
C VAL A 25 -12.40 4.54 -8.38
N PRO A 26 -13.18 4.20 -7.34
CA PRO A 26 -14.23 5.07 -6.83
C PRO A 26 -13.67 6.02 -5.75
N GLY A 27 -14.31 7.17 -5.58
CA GLY A 27 -14.11 8.03 -4.40
C GLY A 27 -12.80 8.82 -4.33
N LEU A 28 -12.00 8.84 -5.40
CA LEU A 28 -10.81 9.69 -5.53
C LEU A 28 -10.86 10.46 -6.86
N SER A 29 -10.24 11.63 -6.86
CA SER A 29 -10.04 12.48 -8.03
C SER A 29 -8.55 12.83 -8.20
N VAL A 30 -8.15 13.10 -9.44
CA VAL A 30 -6.83 13.71 -9.72
C VAL A 30 -6.75 15.06 -8.98
N GLY A 31 -5.66 15.28 -8.25
CA GLY A 31 -5.47 16.46 -7.40
C GLY A 31 -5.79 16.24 -5.92
N ASP A 32 -6.40 15.12 -5.53
CA ASP A 32 -6.70 14.86 -4.12
C ASP A 32 -5.43 14.61 -3.30
N PRO A 33 -5.32 15.15 -2.06
CA PRO A 33 -4.26 14.79 -1.13
C PRO A 33 -4.50 13.39 -0.58
N VAL A 34 -3.48 12.55 -0.60
CA VAL A 34 -3.56 11.14 -0.17
C VAL A 34 -2.36 10.74 0.67
N GLY A 35 -2.59 9.73 1.52
CA GLY A 35 -1.55 9.06 2.29
C GLY A 35 -1.58 7.56 2.01
N ALA A 36 -0.41 6.91 2.04
CA ALA A 36 -0.30 5.48 1.83
C ALA A 36 0.24 4.75 3.04
N ARG A 37 -0.36 3.59 3.32
CA ARG A 37 0.08 2.70 4.41
C ARG A 37 1.34 1.95 3.98
N PHE A 38 2.17 1.56 4.94
CA PHE A 38 3.34 0.71 4.68
C PHE A 38 2.98 -0.69 4.14
N LEU A 39 1.72 -1.11 4.35
CA LEU A 39 1.16 -2.32 3.81
C LEU A 39 0.82 -2.09 2.34
N TYR A 40 1.56 -2.73 1.45
CA TYR A 40 1.32 -2.66 0.01
C TYR A 40 0.09 -3.47 -0.39
N ASP A 41 -0.12 -4.65 0.21
CA ASP A 41 -1.19 -5.55 -0.22
C ASP A 41 -1.60 -6.56 0.87
N SER A 42 -2.84 -7.03 0.80
CA SER A 42 -3.42 -8.07 1.66
C SER A 42 -4.44 -8.90 0.86
N CYS A 43 -4.85 -10.08 1.36
CA CYS A 43 -5.72 -10.97 0.57
C CYS A 43 -7.15 -10.46 0.36
N GLY A 44 -7.62 -9.51 1.16
CA GLY A 44 -8.98 -8.96 1.07
C GLY A 44 -10.11 -9.87 1.56
N HIS A 45 -9.85 -11.15 1.85
CA HIS A 45 -10.93 -12.13 2.13
C HIS A 45 -10.80 -12.94 3.42
N CYS A 46 -9.69 -12.84 4.17
CA CYS A 46 -9.57 -13.52 5.47
C CYS A 46 -10.25 -12.71 6.59
N ASP A 47 -10.48 -13.34 7.74
CA ASP A 47 -11.13 -12.72 8.91
C ASP A 47 -10.50 -11.38 9.29
N HIS A 48 -9.16 -11.31 9.28
CA HIS A 48 -8.44 -10.06 9.52
C HIS A 48 -8.68 -9.00 8.44
N CYS A 49 -8.78 -9.39 7.17
CA CYS A 49 -9.04 -8.42 6.10
C CYS A 49 -10.45 -7.86 6.15
N VAL A 50 -11.45 -8.71 6.38
CA VAL A 50 -12.87 -8.30 6.42
C VAL A 50 -13.22 -7.52 7.68
N SER A 51 -12.49 -7.73 8.79
CA SER A 51 -12.63 -6.95 10.03
C SER A 51 -11.89 -5.61 10.02
N GLY A 52 -11.11 -5.32 8.97
CA GLY A 52 -10.32 -4.09 8.88
C GLY A 52 -8.89 -4.20 9.43
N ASP A 53 -8.51 -5.35 9.97
CA ASP A 53 -7.17 -5.64 10.51
C ASP A 53 -6.21 -6.19 9.44
N GLN A 54 -6.15 -5.57 8.25
CA GLN A 54 -5.35 -6.11 7.13
C GLN A 54 -3.86 -6.30 7.46
N ILE A 55 -3.36 -5.65 8.51
CA ILE A 55 -1.98 -5.83 8.99
C ILE A 55 -1.70 -7.20 9.61
N LEU A 56 -2.75 -7.88 10.06
CA LEU A 56 -2.68 -9.25 10.58
C LEU A 56 -2.85 -10.30 9.48
N CYS A 57 -3.15 -9.89 8.23
CA CYS A 57 -3.31 -10.79 7.11
C CYS A 57 -2.08 -11.73 6.96
N PRO A 58 -2.28 -13.06 6.88
CA PRO A 58 -1.18 -14.01 6.67
C PRO A 58 -0.48 -13.82 5.31
N ALA A 59 -1.22 -13.39 4.30
CA ALA A 59 -0.74 -13.15 2.94
C ALA A 59 -0.26 -11.70 2.69
N LYS A 60 -0.11 -10.90 3.75
CA LYS A 60 0.30 -9.49 3.65
C LYS A 60 1.63 -9.31 2.92
N ARG A 61 1.73 -8.23 2.15
CA ARG A 61 2.96 -7.81 1.47
C ARG A 61 3.31 -6.39 1.87
N GLY A 62 4.55 -6.16 2.31
CA GLY A 62 5.09 -4.85 2.61
C GLY A 62 6.49 -4.67 2.00
N GLY A 63 6.82 -3.43 1.58
CA GLY A 63 8.19 -2.97 1.37
C GLY A 63 9.03 -3.71 0.32
N ARG A 64 8.43 -4.36 -0.68
CA ARG A 64 9.15 -5.12 -1.73
C ARG A 64 8.86 -4.68 -3.16
N ARG A 65 7.89 -3.78 -3.36
CA ARG A 65 7.62 -3.13 -4.63
C ARG A 65 7.59 -1.63 -4.38
N VAL A 66 8.11 -0.86 -5.33
CA VAL A 66 7.89 0.59 -5.34
C VAL A 66 6.38 0.77 -5.33
N ILE A 67 5.89 1.50 -4.34
CA ILE A 67 4.46 1.79 -4.23
C ILE A 67 4.16 2.89 -5.25
N THR A 68 4.10 2.50 -6.53
CA THR A 68 3.63 3.37 -7.60
C THR A 68 2.11 3.36 -7.55
N PHE A 69 1.52 4.36 -6.91
CA PHE A 69 0.13 4.75 -7.14
C PHE A 69 0.10 5.57 -8.44
N CYS A 70 0.14 4.89 -9.58
CA CYS A 70 -0.43 5.49 -10.79
C CYS A 70 -1.94 5.27 -10.78
#